data_AF-A0A8J7RYN1-F1
#
_entry.id   AF-A0A8J7RYN1-F1
#
_cell.length_a   1.000
_cell.length_b   1.000
_cell.length_c   1.000
_cell.angle_alpha   90.00
_cell.angle_beta   90.00
_cell.angle_gamma   90.00
#
_symmetry.space_group_name_H-M   'P 1'
#
loop_
_entity.id
_entity.type
_entity.pdbx_description
1 polymer ?
#
loop_
_entity_poly.entity_id
_entity_poly.type
_entity_poly.pdbx_seq_one_letter_code
_entity_poly.pdbx_strand_id
1 'polypeptide(L)'
;MLPDCLLTYLRAHAPLVVALSGGTDSAVLLAVAVTAGVKVAAVTVDTGLVPAEEVEVAARTARACGVRHETLSVEMCAQEAVRENTPERCYVCKRTMMERVIEWARAHGYQYVADGTHADDVPEGRPGMRALAELGVFSPFAACGIGRDEIRRLADILGVEVRPSSSCMATRIPEGATVTAGAMRRAYEAEELLRRAGIPGRVRVRVSGRSARVEVPEGYRGQVRSLVPDIKTVGFDEVEVV
;
A
#
# COMPACT_ATOMS: atom_id res chain seq x y z
N MET A 1 2.17 -17.65 19.84
CA MET A 1 3.45 -18.23 19.37
C MET A 1 3.57 -17.92 17.89
N LEU A 2 4.77 -17.60 17.38
CA LEU A 2 4.96 -17.34 15.95
C LEU A 2 4.95 -18.66 15.15
N PRO A 3 4.44 -18.69 13.90
CA PRO A 3 4.37 -19.92 13.11
C PRO A 3 5.76 -20.45 12.72
N ASP A 4 6.04 -21.72 13.00
CA ASP A 4 7.34 -22.35 12.72
C ASP A 4 7.72 -22.33 11.24
N CYS A 5 6.73 -22.50 10.34
CA CYS A 5 6.94 -22.37 8.91
C CYS A 5 7.55 -21.00 8.58
N LEU A 6 6.95 -19.92 9.09
CA LEU A 6 7.35 -18.56 8.77
C LEU A 6 8.75 -18.25 9.29
N LEU A 7 9.07 -18.68 10.52
CA LEU A 7 10.40 -18.52 11.09
C LEU A 7 11.46 -19.28 10.28
N THR A 8 11.18 -20.52 9.91
CA THR A 8 12.09 -21.36 9.10
C THR A 8 12.29 -20.76 7.72
N TYR A 9 11.21 -20.32 7.08
CA TYR A 9 11.22 -19.73 5.75
C TYR A 9 12.05 -18.44 5.72
N LEU A 10 11.89 -17.55 6.70
CA LEU A 10 12.67 -16.32 6.80
C LEU A 10 14.15 -16.58 7.07
N ARG A 11 14.49 -17.55 7.92
CA ARG A 11 15.89 -17.93 8.19
C ARG A 11 16.60 -18.51 6.96
N ALA A 12 15.89 -19.28 6.16
CA ALA A 12 16.40 -19.80 4.89
C ALA A 12 16.64 -18.70 3.84
N HIS A 13 15.96 -17.55 3.97
CA HIS A 13 16.04 -16.42 3.04
C HIS A 13 16.66 -15.18 3.69
N ALA A 14 17.76 -15.34 4.42
CA ALA A 14 18.52 -14.23 5.00
C ALA A 14 19.90 -14.09 4.31
N PRO A 15 20.47 -12.87 4.20
CA PRO A 15 19.92 -11.58 4.58
C PRO A 15 18.84 -11.07 3.59
N LEU A 16 17.77 -10.44 4.10
CA LEU A 16 16.67 -9.93 3.28
C LEU A 16 16.34 -8.46 3.47
N VAL A 17 15.66 -7.90 2.47
CA VAL A 17 14.92 -6.64 2.56
C VAL A 17 13.43 -6.93 2.59
N VAL A 18 12.69 -6.31 3.49
CA VAL A 18 11.22 -6.26 3.43
C VAL A 18 10.81 -4.99 2.67
N ALA A 19 10.03 -5.17 1.60
CA ALA A 19 9.36 -4.05 0.93
C ALA A 19 8.22 -3.53 1.82
N LEU A 20 8.47 -2.41 2.49
CA LEU A 20 7.61 -1.86 3.54
C LEU A 20 6.69 -0.78 2.98
N SER A 21 5.39 -1.05 2.92
CA SER A 21 4.38 -0.18 2.30
C SER A 21 3.68 0.78 3.26
N GLY A 22 3.86 0.61 4.58
CA GLY A 22 3.10 1.34 5.61
C GLY A 22 1.73 0.70 5.94
N GLY A 23 1.43 -0.45 5.33
CA GLY A 23 0.29 -1.30 5.69
C GLY A 23 0.66 -2.41 6.69
N THR A 24 -0.37 -2.96 7.33
CA THR A 24 -0.28 -4.00 8.38
C THR A 24 0.58 -5.19 7.96
N ASP A 25 0.34 -5.76 6.77
CA ASP A 25 0.97 -7.01 6.37
C ASP A 25 2.50 -6.87 6.29
N SER A 26 2.99 -5.84 5.61
CA SER A 26 4.44 -5.58 5.51
C SER A 26 5.09 -5.23 6.85
N ALA A 27 4.35 -4.57 7.75
CA ALA A 27 4.82 -4.22 9.10
C ALA A 27 4.95 -5.47 9.98
N VAL A 28 3.96 -6.36 9.95
CA VAL A 28 4.00 -7.66 10.64
C VAL A 28 5.13 -8.51 10.09
N LEU A 29 5.31 -8.55 8.77
CA LEU A 29 6.41 -9.32 8.17
C LEU A 29 7.78 -8.86 8.67
N LEU A 30 7.98 -7.54 8.72
CA LEU A 30 9.20 -6.95 9.25
C LEU A 30 9.42 -7.32 10.73
N ALA A 31 8.39 -7.19 11.56
CA ALA A 31 8.46 -7.52 12.98
C ALA A 31 8.75 -9.01 13.21
N VAL A 32 8.17 -9.90 12.41
CA VAL A 32 8.48 -11.34 12.47
C VAL A 32 9.92 -11.60 12.03
N ALA A 33 10.41 -10.98 10.97
CA ALA A 33 11.81 -11.13 10.55
C ALA A 33 12.80 -10.69 11.64
N VAL A 34 12.53 -9.57 12.32
CA VAL A 34 13.33 -9.14 13.47
C VAL A 34 13.27 -10.17 14.59
N THR A 35 12.08 -10.64 14.95
CA THR A 35 11.90 -11.64 16.02
C THR A 35 12.56 -12.98 15.68
N ALA A 36 12.60 -13.35 14.39
CA ALA A 36 13.27 -14.55 13.91
C ALA A 36 14.80 -14.50 14.02
N GLY A 37 15.37 -13.31 14.27
CA GLY A 37 16.80 -13.06 14.42
C GLY A 37 17.56 -13.01 13.09
N VAL A 38 16.87 -12.75 11.97
CA VAL A 38 17.50 -12.67 10.65
C VAL A 38 18.02 -11.27 10.36
N LYS A 39 19.12 -11.18 9.59
CA LYS A 39 19.64 -9.89 9.12
C LYS A 39 18.64 -9.29 8.12
N VAL A 40 17.93 -8.24 8.55
CA VAL A 40 16.85 -7.60 7.79
C VAL A 40 17.05 -6.08 7.68
N ALA A 41 16.66 -5.52 6.53
CA ALA A 41 16.38 -4.09 6.37
C ALA A 41 14.96 -3.89 5.82
N ALA A 42 14.45 -2.68 5.92
CA ALA A 42 13.20 -2.27 5.31
C ALA A 42 13.45 -1.23 4.22
N VAL A 43 12.76 -1.34 3.09
CA VAL A 43 12.79 -0.32 2.04
C VAL A 43 11.36 0.06 1.68
N THR A 44 11.09 1.36 1.68
CA THR A 44 9.85 1.95 1.21
C THR A 44 10.09 2.64 -0.12
N VAL A 45 9.15 2.50 -1.07
CA VAL A 45 9.20 3.25 -2.33
C VAL A 45 8.12 4.32 -2.30
N ASP A 46 8.53 5.58 -2.24
CA ASP A 46 7.65 6.72 -2.42
C ASP A 46 7.38 6.89 -3.92
N THR A 47 6.12 6.65 -4.31
CA THR A 47 5.67 6.66 -5.70
C THR A 47 4.93 7.94 -6.08
N GLY A 48 4.62 8.80 -5.10
CA GLY A 48 3.65 9.90 -5.26
C GLY A 48 2.20 9.45 -5.50
N LEU A 49 1.90 8.14 -5.48
CA LEU A 49 0.55 7.60 -5.66
C LEU A 49 -0.17 7.29 -4.35
N VAL A 50 0.53 7.36 -3.23
CA VAL A 50 -0.01 7.16 -1.88
C VAL A 50 0.16 8.45 -1.07
N PRO A 51 -0.66 8.67 -0.03
CA PRO A 51 -0.46 9.79 0.89
C PRO A 51 0.93 9.75 1.55
N ALA A 52 1.54 10.90 1.79
CA ALA A 52 2.87 11.02 2.41
C ALA A 52 2.89 10.37 3.80
N GLU A 53 1.77 10.38 4.50
CA GLU A 53 1.56 9.77 5.80
C GLU A 53 1.82 8.25 5.76
N GLU A 54 1.55 7.56 4.65
CA GLU A 54 1.85 6.12 4.53
C GLU A 54 3.36 5.85 4.50
N VAL A 55 4.15 6.73 3.86
CA VAL A 55 5.61 6.66 3.84
C VAL A 55 6.18 6.92 5.24
N GLU A 56 5.62 7.90 5.95
CA GLU A 56 6.02 8.18 7.32
C GLU A 56 5.68 7.04 8.29
N VAL A 57 4.51 6.40 8.12
CA VAL A 57 4.12 5.20 8.87
C VAL A 57 5.15 4.11 8.68
N ALA A 58 5.53 3.81 7.43
CA ALA A 58 6.56 2.81 7.14
C ALA A 58 7.89 3.12 7.85
N ALA A 59 8.35 4.38 7.78
CA ALA A 59 9.57 4.81 8.46
C ALA A 59 9.46 4.67 9.99
N ARG A 60 8.29 4.99 10.59
CA ARG A 60 8.03 4.79 12.03
C ARG A 60 8.06 3.31 12.40
N THR A 61 7.42 2.44 11.63
CA THR A 61 7.43 0.99 11.85
C THR A 61 8.85 0.44 11.85
N ALA A 62 9.65 0.80 10.84
CA ALA A 62 11.02 0.33 10.75
C ALA A 62 11.90 0.80 11.94
N ARG A 63 11.71 2.06 12.38
CA ARG A 63 12.36 2.58 13.60
C ARG A 63 11.94 1.83 14.85
N ALA A 64 10.64 1.55 15.02
CA ALA A 64 10.13 0.79 16.16
C ALA A 64 10.68 -0.63 16.20
N CYS A 65 10.92 -1.24 15.04
CA CYS A 65 11.57 -2.54 14.90
C CYS A 65 13.11 -2.50 15.06
N GLY A 66 13.72 -1.32 15.17
CA GLY A 66 15.17 -1.16 15.32
C GLY A 66 15.97 -1.58 14.08
N VAL A 67 15.39 -1.52 12.88
CA VAL A 67 16.03 -1.95 11.63
C VAL A 67 16.49 -0.77 10.79
N ARG A 68 17.49 -1.01 9.91
CA ARG A 68 17.83 -0.05 8.85
C ARG A 68 16.63 0.14 7.93
N HIS A 69 16.31 1.40 7.65
CA HIS A 69 15.25 1.80 6.73
C HIS A 69 15.79 2.73 5.64
N GLU A 70 15.28 2.58 4.43
CA GLU A 70 15.51 3.50 3.31
C GLU A 70 14.17 3.86 2.65
N THR A 71 14.02 5.12 2.26
CA THR A 71 12.95 5.57 1.36
C THR A 71 13.54 5.88 -0.01
N LEU A 72 13.10 5.17 -1.04
CA LEU A 72 13.47 5.43 -2.44
C LEU A 72 12.35 6.21 -3.13
N SER A 73 12.68 7.33 -3.77
CA SER A 73 11.71 8.09 -4.56
C SER A 73 11.64 7.60 -6.01
N VAL A 74 10.43 7.43 -6.52
CA VAL A 74 10.13 7.06 -7.91
C VAL A 74 8.99 7.94 -8.42
N GLU A 75 9.25 8.70 -9.47
CA GLU A 75 8.22 9.45 -10.20
C GLU A 75 7.35 8.49 -11.01
N MET A 76 6.37 7.86 -10.35
CA MET A 76 5.62 6.76 -10.96
C MET A 76 4.73 7.24 -12.13
N CYS A 77 4.27 8.50 -12.11
CA CYS A 77 3.55 9.11 -13.22
C CYS A 77 4.44 9.43 -14.44
N ALA A 78 5.76 9.24 -14.36
CA ALA A 78 6.63 9.24 -15.54
C ALA A 78 6.44 7.96 -16.37
N GLN A 79 5.99 6.86 -15.75
CA GLN A 79 5.67 5.61 -16.42
C GLN A 79 4.35 5.74 -17.18
N GLU A 80 4.38 5.60 -18.50
CA GLU A 80 3.21 5.82 -19.37
C GLU A 80 2.00 4.96 -18.95
N ALA A 81 2.20 3.67 -18.73
CA ALA A 81 1.11 2.77 -18.32
C ALA A 81 0.44 3.20 -17.00
N VAL A 82 1.17 3.89 -16.13
CA VAL A 82 0.65 4.44 -14.88
C VAL A 82 -0.02 5.78 -15.10
N ARG A 83 0.62 6.68 -15.86
CA ARG A 83 0.06 7.98 -16.22
C ARG A 83 -1.26 7.84 -16.95
N GLU A 84 -1.39 6.91 -17.89
CA GLU A 84 -2.63 6.70 -18.66
C GLU A 84 -3.60 5.72 -17.99
N ASN A 85 -3.32 5.33 -16.73
CA ASN A 85 -4.18 4.47 -15.92
C ASN A 85 -4.65 3.20 -16.65
N THR A 86 -3.75 2.58 -17.40
CA THR A 86 -4.06 1.38 -18.20
C THR A 86 -4.36 0.17 -17.30
N PRO A 87 -5.00 -0.90 -17.83
CA PRO A 87 -5.15 -2.16 -17.10
C PRO A 87 -3.82 -2.72 -16.52
N GLU A 88 -2.71 -2.44 -17.21
CA GLU A 88 -1.36 -2.87 -16.83
C GLU A 88 -0.67 -1.95 -15.80
N ARG A 89 -1.31 -0.85 -15.37
CA ARG A 89 -0.76 0.10 -14.37
C ARG A 89 -0.19 -0.63 -13.16
N CYS A 90 -0.94 -1.58 -12.60
CA CYS A 90 -0.54 -2.27 -11.37
C CYS A 90 0.70 -3.16 -11.58
N TYR A 91 0.84 -3.77 -12.75
CA TYR A 91 2.04 -4.54 -13.10
C TYR A 91 3.26 -3.62 -13.22
N VAL A 92 3.15 -2.56 -14.03
CA VAL A 92 4.26 -1.61 -14.26
C VAL A 92 4.68 -0.92 -12.97
N CYS A 93 3.70 -0.48 -12.16
CA CYS A 93 3.96 0.13 -10.87
C CYS A 93 4.69 -0.83 -9.92
N LYS A 94 4.19 -2.07 -9.78
CA LYS A 94 4.83 -3.07 -8.89
C LYS A 94 6.23 -3.45 -9.37
N ARG A 95 6.39 -3.70 -10.67
CA ARG A 95 7.69 -4.03 -11.27
C ARG A 95 8.71 -2.92 -11.00
N THR A 96 8.36 -1.67 -11.32
CA THR A 96 9.25 -0.50 -11.12
C THR A 96 9.65 -0.37 -9.65
N MET A 97 8.71 -0.49 -8.70
CA MET A 97 9.03 -0.44 -7.27
C MET A 97 10.02 -1.55 -6.87
N MET A 98 9.75 -2.79 -7.27
CA MET A 98 10.56 -3.94 -6.84
C MET A 98 11.94 -3.96 -7.48
N GLU A 99 12.08 -3.53 -8.73
CA GLU A 99 13.40 -3.37 -9.37
C GLU A 99 14.29 -2.41 -8.56
N ARG A 100 13.74 -1.28 -8.10
CA ARG A 100 14.47 -0.32 -7.25
C ARG A 100 14.84 -0.89 -5.89
N VAL A 101 13.94 -1.66 -5.27
CA VAL A 101 14.22 -2.33 -3.99
C VAL A 101 15.31 -3.40 -4.16
N ILE A 102 15.26 -4.19 -5.24
CA ILE A 102 16.26 -5.22 -5.56
C ILE A 102 17.64 -4.60 -5.81
N GLU A 103 17.70 -3.50 -6.56
CA GLU A 103 18.94 -2.77 -6.81
C GLU A 103 19.55 -2.26 -5.51
N TRP A 104 18.74 -1.64 -4.65
CA TRP A 104 19.19 -1.20 -3.32
C TRP A 104 19.64 -2.37 -2.45
N ALA A 105 18.89 -3.47 -2.43
CA ALA A 105 19.22 -4.67 -1.65
C ALA A 105 20.60 -5.21 -2.04
N ARG A 106 20.85 -5.38 -3.35
CA ARG A 106 22.13 -5.84 -3.89
C ARG A 106 23.28 -4.89 -3.52
N ALA A 107 23.09 -3.59 -3.69
CA ALA A 107 24.11 -2.58 -3.37
C ALA A 107 24.50 -2.56 -1.87
N HIS A 108 23.62 -3.06 -0.99
CA HIS A 108 23.82 -3.05 0.45
C HIS A 108 24.05 -4.44 1.06
N GLY A 109 24.33 -5.45 0.25
CA GLY A 109 24.68 -6.79 0.71
C GLY A 109 23.51 -7.58 1.30
N TYR A 110 22.30 -7.33 0.79
CA TYR A 110 21.12 -8.17 1.02
C TYR A 110 20.88 -9.05 -0.20
N GLN A 111 20.53 -10.32 0.03
CA GLN A 111 20.41 -11.33 -1.01
C GLN A 111 18.97 -11.48 -1.52
N TYR A 112 17.99 -11.26 -0.65
CA TYR A 112 16.60 -11.52 -0.96
C TYR A 112 15.69 -10.31 -0.71
N VAL A 113 14.56 -10.24 -1.40
CA VAL A 113 13.52 -9.21 -1.20
C VAL A 113 12.18 -9.90 -0.93
N ALA A 114 11.52 -9.52 0.16
CA ALA A 114 10.24 -10.07 0.59
C ALA A 114 9.13 -9.02 0.49
N ASP A 115 7.91 -9.44 0.18
CA ASP A 115 6.71 -8.61 0.25
C ASP A 115 5.63 -9.20 1.18
N GLY A 116 4.63 -8.38 1.50
CA GLY A 116 3.54 -8.73 2.41
C GLY A 116 2.40 -9.52 1.78
N THR A 117 2.54 -10.06 0.57
CA THR A 117 1.48 -10.87 -0.07
C THR A 117 1.16 -12.10 0.79
N HIS A 118 -0.13 -12.34 1.03
CA HIS A 118 -0.63 -13.34 1.99
C HIS A 118 -1.50 -14.41 1.33
N ALA A 119 -1.82 -15.51 2.01
CA ALA A 119 -2.48 -16.67 1.41
C ALA A 119 -3.89 -16.40 0.85
N ASP A 120 -4.59 -15.38 1.36
CA ASP A 120 -5.91 -14.98 0.85
C ASP A 120 -5.82 -14.12 -0.43
N ASP A 121 -4.61 -13.79 -0.91
CA ASP A 121 -4.43 -13.04 -2.14
C ASP A 121 -4.54 -13.96 -3.35
N VAL A 122 -5.59 -13.74 -4.15
CA VAL A 122 -5.85 -14.49 -5.38
C VAL A 122 -4.96 -13.94 -6.52
N PRO A 123 -4.05 -14.74 -7.12
CA PRO A 123 -3.18 -14.28 -8.20
C PRO A 123 -3.94 -13.83 -9.46
N GLU A 124 -5.06 -14.49 -9.76
CA GLU A 124 -5.90 -14.19 -10.91
C GLU A 124 -6.43 -12.75 -10.84
N GLY A 125 -6.16 -11.96 -11.88
CA GLY A 125 -6.59 -10.57 -11.96
C GLY A 125 -5.75 -9.58 -11.13
N ARG A 126 -4.59 -10.00 -10.60
CA ARG A 126 -3.63 -9.11 -9.92
C ARG A 126 -2.32 -8.98 -10.69
N PRO A 127 -2.24 -8.08 -11.70
CA PRO A 127 -1.04 -7.89 -12.50
C PRO A 127 0.23 -7.61 -11.68
N GLY A 128 0.10 -7.00 -10.50
CA GLY A 128 1.24 -6.79 -9.60
C GLY A 128 1.87 -8.09 -9.07
N MET A 129 1.10 -9.14 -8.83
CA MET A 129 1.65 -10.43 -8.34
C MET A 129 2.49 -11.13 -9.42
N ARG A 130 2.11 -10.97 -10.69
CA ARG A 130 2.92 -11.41 -11.83
C ARG A 130 4.32 -10.77 -11.80
N ALA A 131 4.41 -9.47 -11.53
CA ALA A 131 5.69 -8.77 -11.43
C ALA A 131 6.57 -9.28 -10.27
N LEU A 132 5.97 -9.62 -9.12
CA LEU A 132 6.69 -10.20 -7.99
C LEU A 132 7.34 -11.53 -8.37
N ALA A 133 6.56 -12.42 -9.01
CA ALA A 133 7.04 -13.73 -9.45
C ALA A 133 8.17 -13.62 -10.48
N GLU A 134 8.03 -12.76 -11.49
CA GLU A 134 9.06 -12.52 -12.51
C GLU A 134 10.38 -11.99 -11.93
N LEU A 135 10.31 -11.17 -10.87
CA LEU A 135 11.47 -10.56 -10.22
C LEU A 135 12.08 -11.42 -9.10
N GLY A 136 11.47 -12.58 -8.79
CA GLY A 136 11.92 -13.44 -7.69
C GLY A 136 11.73 -12.81 -6.31
N VAL A 137 10.78 -11.87 -6.17
CA VAL A 137 10.36 -11.35 -4.86
C VAL A 137 9.51 -12.42 -4.19
N PHE A 138 9.88 -12.80 -2.97
CA PHE A 138 9.20 -13.89 -2.27
C PHE A 138 8.15 -13.36 -1.29
N SER A 139 7.12 -14.17 -1.06
CA SER A 139 5.96 -13.80 -0.23
C SER A 139 5.80 -14.80 0.91
N PRO A 140 6.45 -14.59 2.08
CA PRO A 140 6.52 -15.58 3.16
C PRO A 140 5.16 -16.01 3.69
N PHE A 141 4.21 -15.07 3.82
CA PHE A 141 2.87 -15.40 4.31
C PHE A 141 2.15 -16.34 3.35
N ALA A 142 2.13 -16.02 2.06
CA ALA A 142 1.55 -16.90 1.04
C ALA A 142 2.24 -18.28 1.03
N ALA A 143 3.57 -18.33 1.10
CA ALA A 143 4.32 -19.59 1.10
C ALA A 143 4.02 -20.48 2.32
N CYS A 144 3.65 -19.88 3.46
CA CYS A 144 3.29 -20.59 4.68
C CYS A 144 1.77 -20.75 4.92
N GLY A 145 0.93 -20.41 3.93
CA GLY A 145 -0.53 -20.52 4.07
C GLY A 145 -1.14 -19.55 5.09
N ILE A 146 -0.43 -18.46 5.41
CA ILE A 146 -0.84 -17.46 6.40
C ILE A 146 -1.75 -16.43 5.74
N GLY A 147 -3.01 -16.39 6.16
CA GLY A 147 -4.02 -15.44 5.72
C GLY A 147 -4.14 -14.21 6.62
N ARG A 148 -5.07 -13.32 6.28
CA ARG A 148 -5.26 -12.01 6.92
C ARG A 148 -5.61 -12.10 8.40
N ASP A 149 -6.44 -13.06 8.78
CA ASP A 149 -6.84 -13.21 10.18
C ASP A 149 -5.68 -13.67 11.07
N GLU A 150 -4.77 -14.46 10.51
CA GLU A 150 -3.54 -14.82 11.21
C GLU A 150 -2.57 -13.65 11.29
N ILE A 151 -2.40 -12.88 10.21
CA ILE A 151 -1.59 -11.66 10.22
C ILE A 151 -2.08 -10.68 11.30
N ARG A 152 -3.40 -10.50 11.48
CA ARG A 152 -3.96 -9.67 12.55
C ARG A 152 -3.59 -10.19 13.95
N ARG A 153 -3.69 -11.50 14.18
CA ARG A 153 -3.26 -12.10 15.44
C ARG A 153 -1.76 -11.90 15.69
N LEU A 154 -0.94 -12.00 14.64
CA LEU A 154 0.49 -11.74 14.72
C LEU A 154 0.77 -10.26 15.02
N ALA A 155 -0.02 -9.34 14.46
CA ALA A 155 0.09 -7.91 14.75
C ALA A 155 -0.13 -7.66 16.25
N ASP A 156 -1.19 -8.24 16.84
CA ASP A 156 -1.47 -8.12 18.28
C ASP A 156 -0.33 -8.69 19.14
N ILE A 157 0.18 -9.87 18.80
CA ILE A 157 1.29 -10.52 19.51
C ILE A 157 2.57 -9.67 19.47
N LEU A 158 2.83 -9.01 18.34
CA LEU A 158 4.05 -8.24 18.09
C LEU A 158 3.92 -6.76 18.44
N GLY A 159 2.74 -6.31 18.89
CA GLY A 159 2.46 -4.90 19.15
C GLY A 159 2.50 -4.03 17.90
N VAL A 160 2.20 -4.58 16.73
CA VAL A 160 2.11 -3.85 15.46
C VAL A 160 0.71 -3.27 15.31
N GLU A 161 0.62 -1.96 15.07
CA GLU A 161 -0.65 -1.29 14.83
C GLU A 161 -1.35 -1.84 13.57
N VAL A 162 -2.59 -2.32 13.73
CA VAL A 162 -3.42 -2.76 12.62
C VAL A 162 -4.05 -1.55 11.94
N ARG A 163 -3.71 -1.34 10.67
CA ARG A 163 -4.24 -0.25 9.85
C ARG A 163 -5.26 -0.77 8.82
N PRO A 164 -6.28 0.04 8.47
CA PRO A 164 -7.18 -0.29 7.36
C PRO A 164 -6.41 -0.45 6.05
N SER A 165 -6.85 -1.37 5.20
CA SER A 165 -6.26 -1.50 3.87
C SER A 165 -6.58 -0.27 3.02
N SER A 166 -5.53 0.36 2.48
CA SER A 166 -5.65 1.45 1.52
C SER A 166 -5.24 0.96 0.13
N SER A 167 -5.86 1.54 -0.90
CA SER A 167 -5.38 1.44 -2.28
C SER A 167 -4.81 2.78 -2.71
N CYS A 168 -3.89 2.77 -3.68
CA CYS A 168 -3.31 4.01 -4.20
C CYS A 168 -4.37 4.98 -4.73
N MET A 169 -4.01 6.26 -4.81
CA MET A 169 -4.91 7.33 -5.25
C MET A 169 -5.26 7.22 -6.73
N ALA A 170 -4.44 6.55 -7.54
CA ALA A 170 -4.77 6.26 -8.94
C ALA A 170 -6.07 5.44 -9.09
N THR A 171 -6.48 4.66 -8.07
CA THR A 171 -7.76 3.95 -8.14
C THR A 171 -8.98 4.88 -8.07
N ARG A 172 -8.81 6.15 -7.71
CA ARG A 172 -9.91 7.13 -7.68
C ARG A 172 -10.17 7.73 -9.07
N ILE A 173 -9.25 7.52 -10.01
CA ILE A 173 -9.37 7.98 -11.38
C ILE A 173 -9.88 6.82 -12.25
N PRO A 174 -10.84 7.06 -13.18
CA PRO A 174 -11.34 6.06 -14.11
C PRO A 174 -10.20 5.40 -14.91
N GLU A 175 -10.34 4.12 -15.17
CA GLU A 175 -9.40 3.40 -16.04
C GLU A 175 -9.31 4.07 -17.41
N GLY A 176 -8.09 4.14 -17.97
CA GLY A 176 -7.81 4.83 -19.23
C GLY A 176 -7.79 6.37 -19.15
N ALA A 177 -8.14 6.98 -18.02
CA ALA A 177 -8.02 8.42 -17.81
C ALA A 177 -6.66 8.79 -17.22
N THR A 178 -6.10 9.92 -17.65
CA THR A 178 -4.79 10.37 -17.20
C THR A 178 -4.74 10.66 -15.69
N VAL A 179 -3.84 9.98 -14.98
CA VAL A 179 -3.50 10.20 -13.57
C VAL A 179 -2.68 11.47 -13.44
N THR A 180 -3.23 12.45 -12.73
CA THR A 180 -2.53 13.70 -12.42
C THR A 180 -2.41 13.90 -10.93
N ALA A 181 -1.33 14.56 -10.50
CA ALA A 181 -1.15 14.93 -9.10
C ALA A 181 -2.32 15.80 -8.59
N GLY A 182 -2.89 16.66 -9.44
CA GLY A 182 -4.07 17.46 -9.10
C GLY A 182 -5.32 16.61 -8.83
N ALA A 183 -5.61 15.61 -9.66
CA ALA A 183 -6.75 14.72 -9.44
C ALA A 183 -6.58 13.87 -8.17
N MET A 184 -5.38 13.34 -7.94
CA MET A 184 -5.06 12.56 -6.73
C MET A 184 -5.17 13.41 -5.46
N ARG A 185 -4.68 14.66 -5.49
CA ARG A 185 -4.82 15.59 -4.35
C ARG A 185 -6.28 15.89 -4.03
N ARG A 186 -7.10 16.21 -5.04
CA ARG A 186 -8.54 16.48 -4.81
C ARG A 186 -9.27 15.28 -4.23
N ALA A 187 -8.98 14.08 -4.75
CA ALA A 187 -9.52 12.84 -4.20
C ALA A 187 -9.13 12.65 -2.73
N TYR A 188 -7.83 12.82 -2.41
CA TYR A 188 -7.32 12.68 -1.06
C TYR A 188 -7.94 13.70 -0.09
N GLU A 189 -7.92 14.98 -0.44
CA GLU A 189 -8.44 16.06 0.40
C GLU A 189 -9.94 15.90 0.68
N ALA A 190 -10.72 15.49 -0.32
CA ALA A 190 -12.14 15.22 -0.12
C ALA A 190 -12.38 13.97 0.74
N GLU A 191 -11.60 12.90 0.58
CA GLU A 191 -11.68 11.74 1.47
C GLU A 191 -11.31 12.09 2.91
N GLU A 192 -10.27 12.91 3.11
CA GLU A 192 -9.83 13.39 4.42
C GLU A 192 -10.87 14.29 5.09
N LEU A 193 -11.49 15.20 4.35
CA LEU A 193 -12.60 16.03 4.85
C LEU A 193 -13.71 15.16 5.42
N LEU A 194 -14.11 14.12 4.70
CA LEU A 194 -15.15 13.19 5.13
C LEU A 194 -14.72 12.37 6.35
N ARG A 195 -13.47 11.90 6.42
CA ARG A 195 -12.95 11.21 7.61
C ARG A 195 -12.97 12.12 8.84
N ARG A 196 -12.55 13.38 8.69
CA ARG A 196 -12.55 14.38 9.77
C ARG A 196 -13.97 14.75 10.22
N ALA A 197 -14.94 14.68 9.32
CA ALA A 197 -16.36 14.82 9.64
C ALA A 197 -16.97 13.58 10.33
N GLY A 198 -16.15 12.55 10.64
CA GLY A 198 -16.58 11.36 11.36
C GLY A 198 -17.30 10.32 10.50
N ILE A 199 -17.21 10.40 9.17
CA ILE A 199 -17.80 9.38 8.29
C ILE A 199 -16.98 8.09 8.41
N PRO A 200 -17.58 6.99 8.92
CA PRO A 200 -16.83 5.78 9.19
C PRO A 200 -16.71 4.91 7.93
N GLY A 201 -15.89 3.88 8.05
CA GLY A 201 -15.78 2.83 7.04
C GLY A 201 -15.08 3.30 5.76
N ARG A 202 -15.44 2.65 4.65
CA ARG A 202 -14.78 2.86 3.36
C ARG A 202 -15.37 4.09 2.66
N VAL A 203 -14.65 5.20 2.74
CA VAL A 203 -14.92 6.43 1.98
C VAL A 203 -14.06 6.42 0.72
N ARG A 204 -14.68 6.65 -0.45
CA ARG A 204 -13.95 6.85 -1.71
C ARG A 204 -14.50 8.02 -2.51
N VAL A 205 -13.63 8.89 -2.98
CA VAL A 205 -14.01 10.00 -3.87
C VAL A 205 -13.42 9.72 -5.25
N ARG A 206 -14.27 9.27 -6.19
CA ARG A 206 -13.87 9.06 -7.58
C ARG A 206 -13.88 10.39 -8.32
N VAL A 207 -12.88 10.62 -9.17
CA VAL A 207 -12.64 11.90 -9.83
C VAL A 207 -12.68 11.72 -11.34
N SER A 208 -13.55 12.47 -12.02
CA SER A 208 -13.57 12.60 -13.47
C SER A 208 -13.52 14.08 -13.84
N GLY A 209 -12.34 14.55 -14.28
CA GLY A 209 -12.11 15.98 -14.49
C GLY A 209 -12.36 16.80 -13.22
N ARG A 210 -13.43 17.60 -13.25
CA ARG A 210 -13.90 18.46 -12.14
C ARG A 210 -15.15 17.93 -11.44
N SER A 211 -15.60 16.73 -11.77
CA SER A 211 -16.73 16.06 -11.10
C SER A 211 -16.23 15.01 -10.11
N ALA A 212 -16.92 14.89 -8.97
CA ALA A 212 -16.66 13.91 -7.93
C ALA A 212 -17.86 12.96 -7.76
N ARG A 213 -17.59 11.66 -7.61
CA ARG A 213 -18.55 10.66 -7.14
C ARG A 213 -18.08 10.11 -5.80
N VAL A 214 -18.85 10.38 -4.75
CA VAL A 214 -18.51 10.13 -3.35
C VAL A 214 -19.22 8.86 -2.88
N GLU A 215 -18.47 7.78 -2.75
CA GLU A 215 -18.91 6.47 -2.26
C GLU A 215 -18.75 6.40 -0.74
N VAL A 216 -19.86 6.27 -0.02
CA VAL A 216 -19.90 6.18 1.46
C VAL A 216 -20.92 5.14 1.95
N PRO A 217 -20.86 4.72 3.24
CA PRO A 217 -21.89 3.83 3.77
C PRO A 217 -23.29 4.46 3.69
N GLU A 218 -24.30 3.65 3.38
CA GLU A 218 -25.66 4.13 3.06
C GLU A 218 -26.27 5.05 4.12
N GLY A 219 -26.08 4.73 5.41
CA GLY A 219 -26.55 5.53 6.53
C GLY A 219 -25.94 6.94 6.64
N TYR A 220 -24.86 7.22 5.91
CA TYR A 220 -24.13 8.49 5.96
C TYR A 220 -24.38 9.38 4.74
N ARG A 221 -25.11 8.90 3.72
CA ARG A 221 -25.38 9.69 2.49
C ARG A 221 -26.03 11.04 2.79
N GLY A 222 -26.94 11.10 3.76
CA GLY A 222 -27.59 12.36 4.18
C GLY A 222 -26.60 13.37 4.76
N GLN A 223 -25.73 12.93 5.67
CA GLN A 223 -24.67 13.76 6.26
C GLN A 223 -23.66 14.21 5.19
N VAL A 224 -23.30 13.34 4.26
CA VAL A 224 -22.36 13.70 3.17
C VAL A 224 -22.99 14.71 2.20
N ARG A 225 -24.31 14.62 1.93
CA ARG A 225 -25.01 15.63 1.13
C ARG A 225 -24.95 17.02 1.76
N SER A 226 -25.00 17.13 3.09
CA SER A 226 -24.81 18.43 3.76
C SER A 226 -23.38 18.97 3.68
N LEU A 227 -22.39 18.09 3.44
CA LEU A 227 -20.97 18.47 3.27
C LEU A 227 -20.59 18.76 1.81
N VAL A 228 -21.52 18.62 0.85
CA VAL A 228 -21.24 18.89 -0.58
C VAL A 228 -20.66 20.29 -0.82
N PRO A 229 -21.15 21.38 -0.18
CA PRO A 229 -20.54 22.69 -0.33
C PRO A 229 -19.05 22.70 0.03
N ASP A 230 -18.68 22.03 1.13
CA ASP A 230 -17.29 21.94 1.58
C ASP A 230 -16.45 21.08 0.64
N ILE A 231 -16.98 19.95 0.15
CA ILE A 231 -16.32 19.11 -0.84
C ILE A 231 -16.04 19.90 -2.13
N LYS A 232 -16.96 20.77 -2.57
CA LYS A 232 -16.73 21.61 -3.76
C LYS A 232 -15.56 22.59 -3.59
N THR A 233 -15.26 23.02 -2.37
CA THR A 233 -14.11 23.92 -2.09
C THR A 233 -12.75 23.28 -2.41
N VAL A 234 -12.67 21.93 -2.42
CA VAL A 234 -11.50 21.15 -2.85
C VAL A 234 -11.24 21.28 -4.37
N GLY A 235 -12.18 21.88 -5.10
CA GLY A 235 -12.08 22.09 -6.54
C GLY A 235 -12.89 21.08 -7.34
N PHE A 236 -14.14 20.87 -6.94
CA PHE A 236 -15.12 20.14 -7.73
C PHE A 236 -16.26 21.08 -8.14
N ASP A 237 -16.69 20.98 -9.38
CA ASP A 237 -17.82 21.75 -9.91
C ASP A 237 -19.13 20.99 -9.63
N GLU A 238 -19.07 19.66 -9.72
CA GLU A 238 -20.15 18.72 -9.48
C GLU A 238 -19.76 17.65 -8.47
N VAL A 239 -20.69 17.29 -7.59
CA VAL A 239 -20.50 16.25 -6.57
C VAL A 239 -21.75 15.39 -6.51
N GLU A 240 -21.60 14.10 -6.81
CA GLU A 240 -22.62 13.08 -6.67
C GLU A 240 -22.32 12.23 -5.41
N VAL A 241 -23.33 11.98 -4.59
CA VAL A 241 -23.20 11.13 -3.38
C VAL A 241 -23.93 9.82 -3.61
N VAL A 242 -23.18 8.71 -3.51
CA VAL A 242 -23.61 7.34 -3.83
C VAL A 242 -23.33 6.35 -2.71
#